data_AF-A0A1L9B7J6-F1
#
_entry.id   AF-A0A1L9B7J6-F1
#
_cell.length_a   1.000
_cell.length_b   1.000
_cell.length_c   1.000
_cell.angle_alpha   90.00
_cell.angle_beta   90.00
_cell.angle_gamma   90.00
#
_symmetry.space_group_name_H-M   'P 1'
#
loop_
_entity.id
_entity.type
_entity.pdbx_description
1 polymer ?
#
loop_
_entity_poly.entity_id
_entity_poly.type
_entity_poly.pdbx_seq_one_letter_code
_entity_poly.pdbx_strand_id
1 'polypeptide(L)'
;MGTFKQFLDAQQLEPRTLVRLSSQLEARSDEDRKLARQRSDKRRDKEKQAKPYAELGIGKPKSGRGVSEQQVSAAIEDRPLPPKVRGKLVRAVNAVLGKKGGSAVTFQALFGEVAAQKGAAAKAKAG
;
A
#
# COMPACT_ATOMS: atom_id res chain seq x y z
N MET A 1 1.09 20.36 -14.64
CA MET A 1 1.22 19.96 -13.23
C MET A 1 2.27 18.88 -13.13
N GLY A 2 3.11 18.94 -12.10
CA GLY A 2 4.38 18.23 -12.08
C GLY A 2 4.27 16.73 -11.79
N THR A 3 5.26 15.99 -12.28
CA THR A 3 5.41 14.55 -12.10
C THR A 3 5.69 14.21 -10.63
N PHE A 4 5.53 12.93 -10.25
CA PHE A 4 5.84 12.50 -8.88
C PHE A 4 7.27 12.89 -8.47
N LYS A 5 8.21 12.75 -9.41
CA LYS A 5 9.62 13.15 -9.23
C LYS A 5 9.77 14.63 -8.92
N GLN A 6 9.13 15.50 -9.70
CA GLN A 6 9.22 16.95 -9.50
C GLN A 6 8.70 17.36 -8.12
N PHE A 7 7.65 16.68 -7.64
CA PHE A 7 7.15 16.91 -6.28
C PHE A 7 8.19 16.53 -5.22
N LEU A 8 8.85 15.37 -5.36
CA LEU A 8 9.89 14.95 -4.41
C LEU A 8 11.07 15.91 -4.41
N ASP A 9 11.53 16.33 -5.58
CA ASP A 9 12.64 17.27 -5.72
C ASP A 9 12.30 18.62 -5.06
N ALA A 10 11.10 19.17 -5.33
CA ALA A 10 10.64 20.43 -4.77
C ALA A 10 10.51 20.40 -3.23
N GLN A 11 10.12 19.25 -2.67
CA GLN A 11 9.99 19.05 -1.23
C GLN A 11 11.27 18.51 -0.57
N GLN A 12 12.34 18.32 -1.36
CA GLN A 12 13.60 17.71 -0.95
C GLN A 12 13.37 16.39 -0.18
N LEU A 13 12.58 15.51 -0.79
CA LEU A 13 12.18 14.24 -0.22
C LEU A 13 12.94 13.09 -0.85
N GLU A 14 13.77 12.45 -0.04
CA GLU A 14 14.49 11.24 -0.45
C GLU A 14 13.56 10.04 -0.64
N PRO A 15 13.63 9.31 -1.77
CA PRO A 15 12.80 8.13 -2.05
C PRO A 15 12.88 7.06 -0.95
N ARG A 16 14.07 6.84 -0.37
CA ARG A 16 14.29 5.89 0.73
C ARG A 16 13.49 6.23 1.98
N THR A 17 13.27 7.52 2.23
CA THR A 17 12.45 7.99 3.36
C THR A 17 10.99 7.56 3.19
N LEU A 18 10.46 7.58 1.97
CA LEU A 18 9.10 7.13 1.68
C LEU A 18 8.92 5.63 1.90
N VAL A 19 9.89 4.82 1.45
CA VAL A 19 9.88 3.36 1.67
C VAL A 19 9.85 3.04 3.16
N ARG A 20 10.73 3.68 3.94
CA ARG A 20 10.82 3.48 5.39
C ARG A 20 9.53 3.91 6.10
N LEU A 21 9.03 5.11 5.82
CA LEU A 21 7.82 5.63 6.46
C LEU A 21 6.58 4.84 6.08
N SER A 22 6.44 4.48 4.81
CA SER A 22 5.34 3.60 4.39
C SER A 22 5.40 2.25 5.12
N SER A 23 6.59 1.69 5.30
CA SER A 23 6.75 0.43 6.04
C SER A 23 6.34 0.57 7.51
N GLN A 24 6.64 1.69 8.15
CA GLN A 24 6.24 1.98 9.53
C GLN A 24 4.72 2.21 9.66
N LEU A 25 4.14 3.02 8.77
CA LEU A 25 2.71 3.35 8.79
C LEU A 25 1.81 2.17 8.46
N GLU A 26 2.26 1.30 7.55
CA GLU A 26 1.49 0.12 7.13
C GLU A 26 1.81 -1.13 7.96
N ALA A 27 2.73 -1.03 8.93
CA ALA A 27 3.18 -2.15 9.73
C ALA A 27 2.00 -2.84 10.44
N ARG A 28 2.11 -4.17 10.59
CA ARG A 28 1.06 -4.95 11.23
C ARG A 28 0.88 -4.58 12.71
N SER A 29 -0.34 -4.23 13.08
CA SER A 29 -0.78 -4.22 14.48
C SER A 29 -0.72 -5.62 15.09
N ASP A 30 -0.79 -5.71 16.42
CA ASP A 30 -0.74 -7.01 17.09
C ASP A 30 -1.96 -7.89 16.77
N GLU A 31 -3.14 -7.28 16.59
CA GLU A 31 -4.34 -7.98 16.11
C GLU A 31 -4.11 -8.54 14.69
N ASP A 32 -3.52 -7.73 13.81
CA ASP A 32 -3.23 -8.15 12.44
C ASP A 32 -2.13 -9.23 12.37
N ARG A 33 -1.18 -9.23 13.31
CA ARG A 33 -0.21 -10.32 13.48
C ARG A 33 -0.89 -11.59 13.94
N LYS A 34 -1.81 -11.51 14.91
CA LYS A 34 -2.61 -12.66 15.39
C LYS A 34 -3.43 -13.27 14.25
N LEU A 35 -4.12 -12.46 13.47
CA LEU A 35 -4.86 -12.91 12.28
C LEU A 35 -3.94 -13.57 11.26
N ALA A 36 -2.76 -13.00 10.99
CA ALA A 36 -1.79 -13.59 10.07
C ALA A 36 -1.28 -14.95 10.53
N ARG A 37 -1.04 -15.12 11.84
CA ARG A 37 -0.66 -16.41 12.46
C ARG A 37 -1.78 -17.43 12.33
N GLN A 38 -3.01 -17.09 12.74
CA GLN A 38 -4.18 -17.97 12.59
C GLN A 38 -4.37 -18.47 11.14
N ARG A 39 -4.18 -17.59 10.15
CA ARG A 39 -4.23 -17.98 8.73
C ARG A 39 -3.09 -18.90 8.33
N SER A 40 -1.89 -18.70 8.89
CA SER A 40 -0.74 -19.58 8.67
C SER A 40 -0.96 -20.95 9.28
N ASP A 41 -1.48 -21.01 10.52
CA ASP A 41 -1.71 -22.25 11.26
C ASP A 41 -2.79 -23.09 10.58
N LYS A 42 -3.90 -22.46 10.17
CA LYS A 42 -4.94 -23.12 9.34
C LYS A 42 -4.36 -23.77 8.08
N ARG A 43 -3.38 -23.14 7.43
CA ARG A 43 -2.76 -23.70 6.21
C ARG A 43 -1.85 -24.88 6.49
N ARG A 44 -1.38 -25.06 7.73
CA ARG A 44 -0.50 -26.17 8.14
C ARG A 44 -1.26 -27.33 8.78
N ASP A 45 -2.41 -27.03 9.37
CA ASP A 45 -3.28 -28.00 10.03
C ASP A 45 -4.22 -28.69 9.02
N LYS A 46 -4.05 -30.00 8.85
CA LYS A 46 -4.81 -30.82 7.88
C LYS A 46 -6.32 -30.82 8.13
N GLU A 47 -6.75 -30.76 9.39
CA GLU A 47 -8.18 -30.76 9.75
C GLU A 47 -8.82 -29.39 9.48
N LYS A 48 -8.06 -28.32 9.71
CA LYS A 48 -8.53 -26.94 9.49
C LYS A 48 -8.38 -26.48 8.03
N GLN A 49 -7.63 -27.18 7.19
CA GLN A 49 -7.47 -26.84 5.77
C GLN A 49 -8.81 -26.87 5.01
N ALA A 50 -9.61 -27.91 5.24
CA ALA A 50 -10.91 -28.11 4.57
C ALA A 50 -11.97 -27.08 4.97
N LYS A 51 -11.88 -26.50 6.17
CA LYS A 51 -12.87 -25.54 6.68
C LYS A 51 -12.67 -24.14 6.08
N PRO A 52 -13.72 -23.43 5.63
CA PRO A 52 -13.65 -22.03 5.24
C PRO A 52 -13.08 -21.12 6.34
N TYR A 53 -12.38 -20.04 5.96
CA TYR A 53 -11.84 -19.07 6.93
C TYR A 53 -12.94 -18.40 7.78
N ALA A 54 -14.15 -18.22 7.23
CA ALA A 54 -15.28 -17.60 7.91
C ALA A 54 -15.79 -18.47 9.07
N GLU A 55 -15.91 -19.78 8.88
CA GLU A 55 -16.34 -20.74 9.92
C GLU A 55 -15.34 -20.81 11.09
N LEU A 56 -14.06 -20.53 10.82
CA LEU A 56 -13.02 -20.49 11.84
C LEU A 56 -12.88 -19.10 12.50
N GLY A 57 -13.69 -18.12 12.11
CA GLY A 57 -13.59 -16.74 12.60
C GLY A 57 -12.29 -16.03 12.19
N ILE A 58 -11.59 -16.51 11.15
CA ILE A 58 -10.27 -15.99 10.76
C ILE A 58 -10.40 -14.93 9.66
N GLY A 59 -10.36 -13.65 10.07
CA GLY A 59 -10.35 -12.49 9.19
C GLY A 59 -9.07 -12.34 8.34
N LYS A 60 -9.08 -11.35 7.43
CA LYS A 60 -7.85 -10.89 6.73
C LYS A 60 -7.21 -9.76 7.55
N PRO A 61 -5.88 -9.75 7.72
CA PRO A 61 -5.19 -8.60 8.29
C PRO A 61 -5.48 -7.33 7.48
N LYS A 62 -5.77 -6.22 8.17
CA LYS A 62 -6.08 -4.92 7.54
C LYS A 62 -4.81 -4.15 7.16
N SER A 63 -3.80 -4.24 8.03
CA SER A 63 -2.46 -3.70 7.82
C SER A 63 -1.49 -4.76 7.29
N GLY A 64 -0.33 -4.35 6.81
CA GLY A 64 0.55 -5.25 6.08
C GLY A 64 1.93 -4.68 5.76
N ARG A 65 2.25 -4.68 4.46
CA ARG A 65 3.56 -4.23 3.97
C ARG A 65 3.44 -2.80 3.44
N GLY A 66 4.46 -2.00 3.69
CA GLY A 66 4.63 -0.70 3.04
C GLY A 66 4.86 -0.83 1.53
N VAL A 67 5.16 0.29 0.88
CA VAL A 67 5.62 0.28 -0.52
C VAL A 67 7.06 -0.24 -0.62
N SER A 68 7.40 -0.86 -1.75
CA SER A 68 8.77 -1.27 -2.05
C SER A 68 9.55 -0.18 -2.79
N GLU A 69 10.88 -0.30 -2.83
CA GLU A 69 11.74 0.59 -3.63
C GLU A 69 11.32 0.60 -5.11
N GLN A 70 11.08 -0.58 -5.70
CA GLN A 70 10.62 -0.69 -7.08
C GLN A 70 9.30 0.07 -7.33
N GLN A 71 8.38 0.08 -6.37
CA GLN A 71 7.13 0.83 -6.49
C GLN A 71 7.35 2.34 -6.40
N VAL A 72 8.32 2.78 -5.61
CA VAL A 72 8.72 4.19 -5.56
C VAL A 72 9.43 4.59 -6.85
N SER A 73 10.34 3.78 -7.38
CA SER A 73 10.99 4.02 -8.68
C SER A 73 9.97 4.09 -9.82
N ALA A 74 9.00 3.18 -9.84
CA ALA A 74 7.91 3.22 -10.81
C ALA A 74 7.06 4.50 -10.69
N ALA A 75 6.84 5.03 -9.48
CA ALA A 75 6.17 6.32 -9.29
C ALA A 75 7.02 7.48 -9.84
N ILE A 76 8.33 7.47 -9.58
CA ILE A 76 9.29 8.49 -10.07
C ILE A 76 9.33 8.52 -11.60
N GLU A 77 9.19 7.36 -12.25
CA GLU A 77 9.12 7.21 -13.70
C GLU A 77 7.70 7.39 -14.28
N ASP A 78 6.75 7.88 -13.47
CA ASP A 78 5.34 8.11 -13.85
C ASP A 78 4.65 6.86 -14.43
N ARG A 79 5.09 5.66 -14.05
CA ARG A 79 4.45 4.42 -14.47
C ARG A 79 3.11 4.26 -13.76
N PRO A 80 2.08 3.71 -14.43
CA PRO A 80 0.82 3.38 -13.79
C PRO A 80 1.02 2.45 -12.60
N LEU A 81 0.50 2.85 -11.43
CA LEU A 81 0.57 2.08 -10.19
C LEU A 81 -0.81 1.67 -9.69
N PRO A 82 -0.95 0.52 -9.00
CA PRO A 82 -2.23 0.13 -8.41
C PRO A 82 -2.75 1.19 -7.42
N PRO A 83 -4.07 1.43 -7.34
CA PRO A 83 -4.66 2.43 -6.43
C PRO A 83 -4.20 2.28 -4.98
N LYS A 84 -4.05 1.03 -4.51
CA LYS A 84 -3.56 0.75 -3.15
C LYS A 84 -2.11 1.21 -2.93
N VAL A 85 -1.24 1.10 -3.94
CA VAL A 85 0.14 1.56 -3.85
C VAL A 85 0.18 3.09 -3.84
N ARG A 86 -0.57 3.73 -4.75
CA ARG A 86 -0.72 5.19 -4.77
C ARG A 86 -1.20 5.73 -3.41
N GLY A 87 -2.17 5.06 -2.78
CA GLY A 87 -2.72 5.51 -1.50
C GLY A 87 -1.72 5.38 -0.34
N LYS A 88 -0.80 4.41 -0.40
CA LYS A 88 0.30 4.31 0.56
C LYS A 88 1.35 5.40 0.34
N LEU A 89 1.66 5.73 -0.92
CA LEU A 89 2.58 6.82 -1.25
C LEU A 89 2.03 8.17 -0.75
N VAL A 90 0.76 8.47 -1.02
CA VAL A 90 0.11 9.71 -0.51
C VAL A 90 0.17 9.76 1.02
N ARG A 91 -0.15 8.66 1.72
CA ARG A 91 -0.05 8.61 3.18
C ARG A 91 1.38 8.82 3.69
N ALA A 92 2.37 8.21 3.04
CA ALA A 92 3.77 8.39 3.41
C ALA A 92 4.24 9.84 3.18
N VAL A 93 3.88 10.45 2.05
CA VAL A 93 4.18 11.86 1.74
C VAL A 93 3.51 12.79 2.75
N ASN A 94 2.22 12.62 3.01
CA ASN A 94 1.48 13.44 3.98
C ASN A 94 2.02 13.30 5.40
N ALA A 95 2.50 12.12 5.78
CA ALA A 95 3.17 11.93 7.06
C ALA A 95 4.50 12.70 7.16
N VAL A 96 5.22 12.90 6.05
CA VAL A 96 6.41 13.76 6.04
C VAL A 96 6.01 15.23 6.08
N LEU A 97 5.06 15.64 5.24
CA LEU A 97 4.60 17.04 5.18
C LEU A 97 4.03 17.50 6.51
N GLY A 98 3.23 16.67 7.18
CA GLY A 98 2.69 16.97 8.51
C GLY A 98 3.79 17.21 9.55
N LYS A 99 4.93 16.52 9.47
CA LYS A 99 6.10 16.77 10.34
C LYS A 99 6.82 18.08 9.99
N LYS A 100 6.78 18.49 8.73
CA LYS A 100 7.34 19.76 8.25
C LYS A 100 6.35 20.95 8.41
N GLY A 101 5.14 20.72 8.95
CA GLY A 101 4.09 21.74 9.03
C GLY A 101 3.44 22.09 7.68
N GLY A 102 3.66 21.27 6.65
CA GLY A 102 3.07 21.44 5.32
C GLY A 102 1.64 20.93 5.21
N SER A 103 0.93 21.40 4.19
CA SER A 103 -0.44 20.95 3.89
C SER A 103 -0.47 19.54 3.31
N ALA A 104 -1.53 18.79 3.62
CA ALA A 104 -1.75 17.47 3.03
C ALA A 104 -1.96 17.55 1.52
N VAL A 105 -1.35 16.64 0.77
CA VAL A 105 -1.50 16.51 -0.68
C VAL A 105 -2.47 15.40 -1.05
N THR A 106 -3.09 15.55 -2.22
CA THR A 106 -4.03 14.60 -2.80
C THR A 106 -3.36 13.73 -3.87
N PHE A 107 -4.07 12.73 -4.36
CA PHE A 107 -3.62 11.92 -5.49
C PHE A 107 -3.33 12.75 -6.75
N GLN A 108 -4.20 13.72 -7.06
CA GLN A 108 -4.05 14.56 -8.25
C GLN A 108 -2.79 15.42 -8.14
N ALA A 109 -2.51 15.98 -6.96
CA ALA A 109 -1.32 16.78 -6.72
C ALA A 109 -0.02 15.97 -6.84
N LEU A 110 -0.07 14.67 -6.51
CA LEU A 110 1.12 13.83 -6.42
C LEU A 110 1.40 13.04 -7.72
N PHE A 111 0.38 12.74 -8.52
CA PHE A 111 0.49 11.90 -9.72
C PHE A 111 -0.06 12.54 -11.00
N GLY A 112 -0.68 13.72 -10.91
CA GLY A 112 -1.30 14.39 -12.05
C GLY A 112 -2.22 13.48 -12.85
N GLU A 113 -2.02 13.48 -14.17
CA GLU A 113 -2.81 12.71 -15.15
C GLU A 113 -2.39 11.23 -15.29
N VAL A 114 -1.38 10.77 -14.54
CA VAL A 114 -0.94 9.37 -14.61
C VAL A 114 -2.10 8.48 -14.15
N ALA A 115 -2.64 7.69 -15.07
CA ALA A 115 -3.74 6.79 -14.77
C ALA A 115 -3.33 5.73 -13.73
N ALA A 116 -4.24 5.42 -12.81
CA ALA A 116 -4.03 4.29 -11.91
C ALA A 116 -4.08 2.97 -12.70
N GLN A 117 -3.20 2.04 -12.36
CA GLN A 117 -3.25 0.69 -12.92
C GLN A 117 -4.53 0.02 -12.43
N LYS A 118 -5.54 -0.07 -13.30
CA LYS A 118 -6.71 -0.92 -13.04
C LYS A 118 -6.22 -2.37 -13.08
N GLY A 119 -6.35 -3.08 -11.96
CA GLY A 119 -6.12 -4.52 -11.96
C GLY A 119 -7.07 -5.18 -12.95
N ALA A 120 -6.65 -6.29 -13.55
CA ALA A 120 -7.55 -7.12 -14.36
C ALA A 120 -8.70 -7.63 -13.47
N ALA A 121 -9.80 -6.91 -13.43
CA ALA A 121 -11.02 -7.27 -12.72
C ALA A 121 -12.20 -7.18 -13.69
N ALA A 122 -12.24 -8.13 -14.64
CA ALA A 122 -13.45 -8.57 -15.35
C ALA A 122 -13.16 -9.84 -16.18
N LYS A 123 -12.66 -10.93 -15.59
CA LYS A 123 -12.95 -12.29 -16.06
C LYS A 123 -13.28 -13.13 -14.82
N ALA A 124 -14.36 -13.90 -14.88
CA ALA A 124 -15.02 -14.66 -13.80
C ALA A 124 -16.09 -13.93 -12.95
N LYS A 125 -17.03 -13.25 -13.63
CA LYS A 125 -18.48 -13.38 -13.33
C LYS A 125 -19.22 -13.47 -14.67
N ALA A 126 -19.05 -14.59 -15.36
CA ALA A 126 -19.87 -15.10 -16.47
C ALA A 126 -19.30 -16.48 -16.81
N GLY A 127 -20.10 -17.53 -16.60
CA GLY A 127 -19.73 -18.93 -16.67
C GLY A 127 -20.40 -19.68 -15.54
#